data_AF-A0A8H3I1U1-F1
#
_entry.id   AF-A0A8H3I1U1-F1
#
_cell.length_a   1.000
_cell.length_b   1.000
_cell.length_c   1.000
_cell.angle_alpha   90.00
_cell.angle_beta   90.00
_cell.angle_gamma   90.00
#
_symmetry.space_group_name_H-M   'P 1'
#
loop_
_entity.id
_entity.type
_entity.pdbx_description
1 polymer ?
#
loop_
_entity_poly.entity_id
_entity_poly.type
_entity_poly.pdbx_seq_one_letter_code
_entity_poly.pdbx_strand_id
1 'polypeptide(L)'
;MAPNLPKTFKAALFKEANAPLTLEDVELRQPEEGQILIKVLATGVCHSDAGVQAGAMMNTFPRIPGHESIGDVVALGPGEKKWKIGDRVGAPWHGGHDGVCKACNRGLFQMCENEAINGVTRDGGYAEYCLLRSEATVRVPSDIDPAEYAPLLCAGVTVFNGIRQMKITPGEIVAIQGLGGLGHLAIQYAAKMGYRVVALSSSGSKEKFAKELGASEYIDGSKQDLGEALQKMGGAALVVTTAPNPEVMKGLIHGLGTLGKLLILAVAGEATFDTIPMIGKGLSVHAWPSGHALDCEEAINFAQIHNVNCMIEKFPLAKAREAFDHMMSGKHHHLHAHSIYLPALTAATTLARFYRAAIYNAEHVWPSLSPHGASPNIKITRGALTLTIRCAQGVLPWTMVRSLAQGFLKATADGFVGGFEGRFVWGATGVTVYVGLRVDALRTV
;
A
#
# COMPACT_ATOMS: atom_id res chain seq x y z
N MET A 1 -9.53 -19.37 -23.37
CA MET A 1 -10.96 -18.99 -23.54
C MET A 1 -11.19 -17.77 -22.67
N ALA A 2 -11.75 -16.69 -23.21
CA ALA A 2 -12.11 -15.53 -22.39
C ALA A 2 -13.13 -16.02 -21.33
N PRO A 3 -12.97 -15.63 -20.05
CA PRO A 3 -13.93 -16.01 -19.02
C PRO A 3 -15.34 -15.56 -19.42
N ASN A 4 -16.36 -16.33 -19.02
CA ASN A 4 -17.75 -15.95 -19.24
C ASN A 4 -18.06 -14.74 -18.36
N LEU A 5 -17.90 -13.53 -18.92
CA LEU A 5 -18.11 -12.28 -18.21
C LEU A 5 -19.62 -12.05 -17.97
N PRO A 6 -20.01 -11.50 -16.81
CA PRO A 6 -21.42 -11.22 -16.55
C PRO A 6 -21.91 -10.06 -17.44
N LYS A 7 -23.23 -9.99 -17.66
CA LYS A 7 -23.84 -8.86 -18.38
C LYS A 7 -23.84 -7.58 -17.56
N THR A 8 -24.00 -7.71 -16.24
CA THR A 8 -24.01 -6.60 -15.28
C THR A 8 -23.13 -6.93 -14.08
N PHE A 9 -22.68 -5.92 -13.34
CA PHE A 9 -21.89 -6.07 -12.13
C PHE A 9 -22.20 -4.97 -11.12
N LYS A 10 -21.84 -5.17 -9.85
CA LYS A 10 -22.04 -4.18 -8.79
C LYS A 10 -20.97 -3.10 -8.81
N ALA A 11 -21.39 -1.85 -8.71
CA ALA A 11 -20.52 -0.70 -8.50
C ALA A 11 -21.13 0.29 -7.51
N ALA A 12 -20.28 0.90 -6.68
CA ALA A 12 -20.64 2.03 -5.85
C ALA A 12 -20.29 3.32 -6.60
N LEU A 13 -21.26 4.20 -6.79
CA LEU A 13 -21.10 5.41 -7.62
C LEU A 13 -21.76 6.63 -6.98
N PHE A 14 -21.30 7.81 -7.39
CA PHE A 14 -21.98 9.07 -7.17
C PHE A 14 -22.90 9.35 -8.36
N LYS A 15 -24.20 9.57 -8.10
CA LYS A 15 -25.19 9.88 -9.15
C LYS A 15 -25.16 11.33 -9.61
N GLU A 16 -24.83 12.24 -8.71
CA GLU A 16 -24.79 13.68 -8.91
C GLU A 16 -23.90 14.32 -7.83
N ALA A 17 -23.62 15.62 -7.97
CA ALA A 17 -22.78 16.35 -7.05
C ALA A 17 -23.34 16.31 -5.61
N ASN A 18 -22.47 16.03 -4.64
CA ASN A 18 -22.75 15.91 -3.21
C ASN A 18 -23.71 14.77 -2.83
N ALA A 19 -24.13 13.93 -3.77
CA ALA A 19 -24.92 12.75 -3.45
C ALA A 19 -24.08 11.71 -2.68
N PRO A 20 -24.70 10.90 -1.79
CA PRO A 20 -24.01 9.78 -1.17
C PRO A 20 -23.67 8.69 -2.20
N LEU A 21 -22.69 7.83 -1.88
CA LEU A 21 -22.41 6.63 -2.64
C LEU A 21 -23.63 5.69 -2.65
N THR A 22 -24.03 5.24 -3.84
CA THR A 22 -25.08 4.23 -4.04
C THR A 22 -24.50 3.00 -4.72
N LEU A 23 -24.88 1.80 -4.26
CA LEU A 23 -24.50 0.53 -4.86
C LEU A 23 -25.53 0.11 -5.91
N GLU A 24 -25.10 -0.05 -7.16
CA GLU A 24 -25.98 -0.30 -8.31
C GLU A 24 -25.45 -1.40 -9.22
N ASP A 25 -26.34 -1.99 -10.03
CA ASP A 25 -25.96 -2.83 -11.15
C ASP A 25 -25.60 -1.96 -12.36
N VAL A 26 -24.42 -2.15 -12.91
CA VAL A 26 -23.90 -1.44 -14.09
C VAL A 26 -23.68 -2.45 -15.21
N GLU A 27 -23.98 -2.07 -16.45
CA GLU A 27 -23.69 -2.90 -17.62
C GLU A 27 -22.19 -3.07 -17.83
N LEU A 28 -21.75 -4.31 -18.06
CA LEU A 28 -20.37 -4.61 -18.37
C LEU A 28 -20.08 -4.25 -19.83
N ARG A 29 -19.08 -3.39 -20.04
CA ARG A 29 -18.55 -3.06 -21.36
C ARG A 29 -17.28 -3.86 -21.63
N GLN A 30 -17.14 -4.37 -22.86
CA GLN A 30 -15.92 -5.04 -23.30
C GLN A 30 -14.81 -4.00 -23.51
N PRO A 31 -13.53 -4.35 -23.25
CA PRO A 31 -12.43 -3.43 -23.48
C PRO A 31 -12.25 -3.17 -24.99
N GLU A 32 -12.07 -1.89 -25.33
CA GLU A 32 -11.70 -1.43 -26.67
C GLU A 32 -10.18 -1.51 -26.90
N GLU A 33 -9.71 -1.16 -28.10
CA GLU A 33 -8.27 -1.09 -28.38
C GLU A 33 -7.55 -0.18 -27.36
N GLY A 34 -6.39 -0.63 -26.86
CA GLY A 34 -5.65 0.07 -25.82
C GLY A 34 -6.23 -0.05 -24.40
N GLN A 35 -7.32 -0.80 -24.22
CA GLN A 35 -7.92 -1.04 -22.91
C GLN A 35 -7.76 -2.49 -22.45
N ILE A 36 -7.83 -2.67 -21.14
CA ILE A 36 -7.99 -3.97 -20.50
C ILE A 36 -9.16 -3.89 -19.52
N LEU A 37 -9.77 -5.04 -19.24
CA LEU A 37 -10.78 -5.17 -18.19
C LEU A 37 -10.19 -5.97 -17.05
N ILE A 38 -10.27 -5.43 -15.83
CA ILE A 38 -9.87 -6.14 -14.62
C ILE A 38 -11.08 -6.54 -13.80
N LYS A 39 -10.98 -7.68 -13.12
CA LYS A 39 -11.82 -7.99 -11.96
C LYS A 39 -11.13 -7.43 -10.73
N VAL A 40 -11.75 -6.44 -10.10
CA VAL A 40 -11.17 -5.75 -8.95
C VAL A 40 -11.17 -6.68 -7.74
N LEU A 41 -10.04 -6.71 -7.02
CA LEU A 41 -9.86 -7.47 -5.79
C LEU A 41 -9.84 -6.55 -4.57
N ALA A 42 -9.26 -5.35 -4.72
CA ALA A 42 -9.34 -4.30 -3.72
C ALA A 42 -9.21 -2.93 -4.36
N THR A 43 -9.72 -1.91 -3.69
CA THR A 43 -9.43 -0.51 -4.00
C THR A 43 -9.30 0.28 -2.72
N GLY A 44 -8.31 1.17 -2.65
CA GLY A 44 -8.21 2.12 -1.54
C GLY A 44 -9.30 3.19 -1.61
N VAL A 45 -9.58 3.81 -0.46
CA VAL A 45 -10.55 4.89 -0.28
C VAL A 45 -9.77 6.13 0.17
N CYS A 46 -9.84 7.19 -0.63
CA CYS A 46 -8.96 8.35 -0.47
C CYS A 46 -9.75 9.65 -0.41
N HIS A 47 -9.19 10.65 0.27
CA HIS A 47 -9.84 11.95 0.44
C HIS A 47 -10.09 12.66 -0.90
N SER A 48 -9.27 12.36 -1.93
CA SER A 48 -9.50 12.87 -3.29
C SER A 48 -10.87 12.45 -3.85
N ASP A 49 -11.41 11.30 -3.43
CA ASP A 49 -12.74 10.84 -3.85
C ASP A 49 -13.86 11.78 -3.35
N ALA A 50 -13.63 12.57 -2.28
CA ALA A 50 -14.55 13.62 -1.85
C ALA A 50 -14.62 14.81 -2.82
N GLY A 51 -13.52 15.11 -3.51
CA GLY A 51 -13.53 16.10 -4.59
C GLY A 51 -14.34 15.61 -5.80
N VAL A 52 -14.30 14.30 -6.08
CA VAL A 52 -15.16 13.67 -7.09
C VAL A 52 -16.62 13.77 -6.67
N GLN A 53 -16.94 13.44 -5.41
CA GLN A 53 -18.29 13.58 -4.87
C GLN A 53 -18.82 15.01 -5.05
N ALA A 54 -18.00 16.02 -4.75
CA ALA A 54 -18.37 17.43 -4.87
C ALA A 54 -18.51 17.91 -6.33
N GLY A 55 -18.03 17.14 -7.31
CA GLY A 55 -17.97 17.59 -8.71
C GLY A 55 -16.87 18.63 -8.97
N ALA A 56 -15.84 18.66 -8.12
CA ALA A 56 -14.78 19.68 -8.11
C ALA A 56 -13.52 19.26 -8.90
N MET A 57 -13.51 18.10 -9.57
CA MET A 57 -12.32 17.52 -10.20
C MET A 57 -12.50 17.25 -11.70
N MET A 58 -13.22 18.14 -12.41
CA MET A 58 -13.55 18.00 -13.85
C MET A 58 -14.33 16.72 -14.19
N ASN A 59 -14.84 16.01 -13.18
CA ASN A 59 -15.61 14.79 -13.36
C ASN A 59 -17.04 15.11 -13.80
N THR A 60 -17.65 14.14 -14.49
CA THR A 60 -19.07 14.14 -14.84
C THR A 60 -19.78 13.03 -14.06
N PHE A 61 -21.07 13.20 -13.79
CA PHE A 61 -21.88 12.18 -13.13
C PHE A 61 -22.80 11.43 -14.13
N PRO A 62 -23.16 10.16 -13.87
CA PRO A 62 -22.70 9.32 -12.74
C PRO A 62 -21.21 8.98 -12.85
N ARG A 63 -20.56 8.78 -11.70
CA ARG A 63 -19.13 8.40 -11.63
C ARG A 63 -18.91 7.31 -10.59
N ILE A 64 -18.28 6.21 -11.01
CA ILE A 64 -17.68 5.23 -10.10
C ILE A 64 -16.32 5.80 -9.68
N PRO A 65 -16.08 6.14 -8.40
CA PRO A 65 -14.78 6.63 -7.95
C PRO A 65 -13.77 5.48 -7.70
N GLY A 66 -12.61 5.82 -7.16
CA GLY A 66 -11.56 4.87 -6.80
C GLY A 66 -10.40 4.82 -7.78
N HIS A 67 -9.23 5.23 -7.30
CA HIS A 67 -7.99 5.37 -8.09
C HIS A 67 -6.81 4.63 -7.46
N GLU A 68 -7.13 3.60 -6.67
CA GLU A 68 -6.20 2.81 -5.88
C GLU A 68 -6.51 1.32 -6.05
N SER A 69 -6.85 0.91 -7.27
CA SER A 69 -7.51 -0.37 -7.50
C SER A 69 -6.52 -1.44 -7.93
N ILE A 70 -6.61 -2.64 -7.36
CA ILE A 70 -5.80 -3.81 -7.71
C ILE A 70 -6.75 -4.93 -8.10
N GLY A 71 -6.46 -5.58 -9.23
CA GLY A 71 -7.29 -6.65 -9.77
C GLY A 71 -6.53 -7.59 -10.70
N ASP A 72 -7.24 -8.62 -11.16
CA ASP A 72 -6.71 -9.56 -12.15
C ASP A 72 -7.32 -9.26 -13.52
N VAL A 73 -6.50 -9.29 -14.56
CA VAL A 73 -6.96 -9.05 -15.94
C VAL A 73 -7.89 -10.18 -16.40
N VAL A 74 -9.09 -9.83 -16.85
CA VAL A 74 -10.11 -10.80 -17.28
C VAL A 74 -10.49 -10.68 -18.75
N ALA A 75 -10.25 -9.53 -19.39
CA ALA A 75 -10.36 -9.38 -20.84
C ALA A 75 -9.36 -8.33 -21.34
N LEU A 76 -9.03 -8.44 -22.63
CA LEU A 76 -8.06 -7.59 -23.32
C LEU A 76 -8.73 -6.97 -24.53
N GLY A 77 -8.44 -5.69 -24.78
CA GLY A 77 -8.77 -5.03 -26.02
C GLY A 77 -8.04 -5.63 -27.23
N PRO A 78 -8.55 -5.44 -28.46
CA PRO A 78 -7.83 -5.79 -29.66
C PRO A 78 -6.41 -5.19 -29.69
N GLY A 79 -5.43 -5.97 -30.14
CA GLY A 79 -4.06 -5.49 -30.31
C GLY A 79 -3.24 -5.33 -29.03
N GLU A 80 -3.77 -5.70 -27.86
CA GLU A 80 -3.05 -5.67 -26.58
C GLU A 80 -1.78 -6.55 -26.59
N LYS A 81 -0.66 -6.02 -26.05
CA LYS A 81 0.68 -6.65 -26.09
C LYS A 81 1.42 -6.66 -24.76
N LYS A 82 1.07 -5.74 -23.84
CA LYS A 82 1.70 -5.55 -22.53
C LYS A 82 1.14 -6.53 -21.50
N TRP A 83 -0.14 -6.87 -21.61
CA TRP A 83 -0.89 -7.64 -20.61
C TRP A 83 -1.45 -8.96 -21.12
N LYS A 84 -1.65 -9.90 -20.19
CA LYS A 84 -2.30 -11.19 -20.42
C LYS A 84 -3.45 -11.39 -19.43
N ILE A 85 -4.45 -12.16 -19.85
CA ILE A 85 -5.50 -12.62 -18.94
C ILE A 85 -4.87 -13.39 -17.78
N GLY A 86 -5.26 -13.03 -16.55
CA GLY A 86 -4.72 -13.57 -15.31
C GLY A 86 -3.56 -12.78 -14.71
N ASP A 87 -3.02 -11.77 -15.40
CA ASP A 87 -2.01 -10.88 -14.82
C ASP A 87 -2.63 -10.09 -13.64
N ARG A 88 -1.89 -9.99 -12.53
CA ARG A 88 -2.22 -9.12 -11.41
C ARG A 88 -1.74 -7.70 -11.72
N VAL A 89 -2.65 -6.74 -11.68
CA VAL A 89 -2.38 -5.36 -12.06
C VAL A 89 -3.01 -4.34 -11.11
N GLY A 90 -2.52 -3.11 -11.17
CA GLY A 90 -3.03 -1.96 -10.44
C GLY A 90 -3.46 -0.80 -11.35
N ALA A 91 -4.36 0.03 -10.83
CA ALA A 91 -4.92 1.23 -11.42
C ALA A 91 -4.69 2.42 -10.47
N PRO A 92 -3.58 3.16 -10.63
CA PRO A 92 -3.29 4.34 -9.81
C PRO A 92 -4.08 5.57 -10.27
N TRP A 93 -3.82 6.73 -9.66
CA TRP A 93 -4.37 8.03 -10.10
C TRP A 93 -4.18 8.29 -11.59
N HIS A 94 -2.94 8.16 -12.08
CA HIS A 94 -2.63 8.28 -13.50
C HIS A 94 -3.35 7.15 -14.26
N GLY A 95 -4.44 7.51 -14.94
CA GLY A 95 -5.28 6.60 -15.71
C GLY A 95 -5.01 6.63 -17.21
N GLY A 96 -4.14 7.53 -17.69
CA GLY A 96 -3.70 7.62 -19.07
C GLY A 96 -3.32 9.03 -19.49
N HIS A 97 -2.74 9.14 -20.69
CA HIS A 97 -2.19 10.37 -21.24
C HIS A 97 -2.34 10.40 -22.76
N ASP A 98 -2.01 11.54 -23.39
CA ASP A 98 -2.14 11.74 -24.85
C ASP A 98 -0.95 11.26 -25.67
N GLY A 99 0.23 11.16 -25.07
CA GLY A 99 1.47 10.76 -25.75
C GLY A 99 2.04 11.80 -26.71
N VAL A 100 1.47 13.01 -26.77
CA VAL A 100 1.82 14.03 -27.78
C VAL A 100 2.15 15.39 -27.17
N CYS A 101 1.63 15.72 -25.99
CA CYS A 101 1.92 17.01 -25.34
C CYS A 101 3.38 17.08 -24.85
N LYS A 102 3.82 18.29 -24.48
CA LYS A 102 5.20 18.54 -24.07
C LYS A 102 5.59 17.73 -22.82
N ALA A 103 4.67 17.54 -21.89
CA ALA A 103 4.90 16.73 -20.69
C ALA A 103 5.11 15.26 -21.04
N CYS A 104 4.24 14.67 -21.88
CA CYS A 104 4.38 13.31 -22.37
C CYS A 104 5.69 13.08 -23.12
N ASN A 105 6.10 14.02 -23.97
CA ASN A 105 7.38 13.95 -24.69
C ASN A 105 8.61 14.02 -23.77
N ARG A 106 8.43 14.47 -22.52
CA ARG A 106 9.47 14.47 -21.47
C ARG A 106 9.37 13.25 -20.54
N GLY A 107 8.44 12.34 -20.77
CA GLY A 107 8.14 11.22 -19.87
C GLY A 107 7.40 11.61 -18.59
N LEU A 108 6.88 12.85 -18.50
CA LEU A 108 6.12 13.36 -17.35
C LEU A 108 4.63 13.09 -17.54
N PHE A 109 4.26 11.81 -17.74
CA PHE A 109 2.90 11.40 -18.09
C PHE A 109 1.83 11.78 -17.05
N GLN A 110 2.21 11.86 -15.78
CA GLN A 110 1.38 12.32 -14.66
C GLN A 110 1.11 13.83 -14.66
N MET A 111 1.69 14.57 -15.60
CA MET A 111 1.48 16.01 -15.83
C MET A 111 1.02 16.27 -17.27
N CYS A 112 0.34 15.29 -17.88
CA CYS A 112 -0.16 15.38 -19.25
C CYS A 112 -1.12 16.57 -19.37
N GLU A 113 -1.16 17.26 -20.51
CA GLU A 113 -2.12 18.36 -20.71
C GLU A 113 -3.55 17.84 -20.94
N ASN A 114 -3.66 16.60 -21.43
CA ASN A 114 -4.93 15.88 -21.63
C ASN A 114 -4.97 14.65 -20.72
N GLU A 115 -4.93 14.88 -19.40
CA GLU A 115 -4.91 13.81 -18.42
C GLU A 115 -6.18 12.97 -18.48
N ALA A 116 -6.03 11.70 -18.14
CA ALA A 116 -7.16 10.90 -17.78
C ALA A 116 -6.87 10.17 -16.47
N ILE A 117 -7.85 10.25 -15.56
CA ILE A 117 -7.65 9.93 -14.14
C ILE A 117 -8.69 8.89 -13.74
N ASN A 118 -8.22 7.75 -13.22
CA ASN A 118 -9.09 6.68 -12.75
C ASN A 118 -9.98 7.20 -11.62
N GLY A 119 -11.26 6.85 -11.60
CA GLY A 119 -12.21 7.33 -10.59
C GLY A 119 -12.60 8.81 -10.67
N VAL A 120 -12.06 9.59 -11.61
CA VAL A 120 -12.31 11.04 -11.74
C VAL A 120 -12.85 11.37 -13.14
N THR A 121 -11.99 11.39 -14.16
CA THR A 121 -12.41 11.67 -15.55
C THR A 121 -12.92 10.42 -16.27
N ARG A 122 -12.65 9.24 -15.69
CA ARG A 122 -13.20 7.94 -16.08
C ARG A 122 -13.55 7.13 -14.84
N ASP A 123 -14.31 6.06 -15.02
CA ASP A 123 -14.73 5.20 -13.91
C ASP A 123 -13.53 4.50 -13.26
N GLY A 124 -13.64 4.34 -11.95
CA GLY A 124 -12.64 3.77 -11.07
C GLY A 124 -13.02 2.39 -10.55
N GLY A 125 -12.32 1.94 -9.51
CA GLY A 125 -12.45 0.58 -9.00
C GLY A 125 -13.36 0.40 -7.78
N TYR A 126 -14.25 1.34 -7.44
CA TYR A 126 -15.35 1.07 -6.49
C TYR A 126 -16.41 0.16 -7.13
N ALA A 127 -15.98 -0.98 -7.66
CA ALA A 127 -16.73 -1.83 -8.57
C ALA A 127 -16.15 -3.24 -8.59
N GLU A 128 -16.95 -4.23 -9.00
CA GLU A 128 -16.45 -5.59 -9.22
C GLU A 128 -15.53 -5.69 -10.47
N TYR A 129 -15.75 -4.83 -11.46
CA TYR A 129 -14.96 -4.75 -12.69
C TYR A 129 -14.61 -3.31 -13.04
N CYS A 130 -13.44 -3.09 -13.63
CA CYS A 130 -12.98 -1.77 -14.03
C CYS A 130 -12.26 -1.82 -15.38
N LEU A 131 -12.61 -0.92 -16.29
CA LEU A 131 -11.92 -0.72 -17.56
C LEU A 131 -10.75 0.24 -17.37
N LEU A 132 -9.57 -0.18 -17.81
CA LEU A 132 -8.33 0.58 -17.64
C LEU A 132 -7.64 0.79 -18.98
N ARG A 133 -6.91 1.90 -19.12
CA ARG A 133 -5.96 2.06 -20.23
C ARG A 133 -4.70 1.24 -19.95
N SER A 134 -4.27 0.48 -20.94
CA SER A 134 -3.18 -0.50 -20.84
C SER A 134 -1.85 0.12 -20.42
N GLU A 135 -1.53 1.29 -20.95
CA GLU A 135 -0.27 1.99 -20.71
C GLU A 135 -0.16 2.53 -19.28
N ALA A 136 -1.29 2.92 -18.67
CA ALA A 136 -1.36 3.48 -17.33
C ALA A 136 -1.49 2.42 -16.22
N THR A 137 -1.82 1.19 -16.61
CA THR A 137 -1.89 0.04 -15.71
C THR A 137 -0.50 -0.33 -15.20
N VAL A 138 -0.42 -0.80 -13.95
CA VAL A 138 0.85 -1.13 -13.26
C VAL A 138 0.94 -2.59 -12.89
N ARG A 139 2.15 -3.14 -12.87
CA ARG A 139 2.42 -4.49 -12.38
C ARG A 139 2.34 -4.52 -10.86
N VAL A 140 1.60 -5.50 -10.34
CA VAL A 140 1.45 -5.73 -8.91
C VAL A 140 1.81 -7.21 -8.66
N PRO A 141 2.69 -7.53 -7.71
CA PRO A 141 2.99 -8.92 -7.39
C PRO A 141 1.72 -9.72 -7.07
N SER A 142 1.58 -10.94 -7.60
CA SER A 142 0.38 -11.75 -7.39
C SER A 142 0.28 -12.35 -5.99
N ASP A 143 1.40 -12.34 -5.27
CA ASP A 143 1.64 -13.07 -4.04
C ASP A 143 1.39 -12.22 -2.77
N ILE A 144 1.08 -10.93 -2.96
CA ILE A 144 0.68 -9.97 -1.92
C ILE A 144 -0.83 -9.82 -1.81
N ASP A 145 -1.29 -9.36 -0.65
CA ASP A 145 -2.69 -9.00 -0.43
C ASP A 145 -3.02 -7.70 -1.19
N PRO A 146 -3.96 -7.72 -2.15
CA PRO A 146 -4.37 -6.53 -2.89
C PRO A 146 -4.77 -5.36 -2.00
N ALA A 147 -5.44 -5.62 -0.87
CA ALA A 147 -5.92 -4.55 -0.01
C ALA A 147 -4.76 -3.81 0.68
N GLU A 148 -3.66 -4.51 1.02
CA GLU A 148 -2.50 -3.90 1.69
C GLU A 148 -1.71 -2.97 0.75
N TYR A 149 -1.75 -3.25 -0.55
CA TYR A 149 -0.96 -2.52 -1.55
C TYR A 149 -1.77 -1.50 -2.36
N ALA A 150 -3.10 -1.58 -2.31
CA ALA A 150 -3.98 -0.60 -2.94
C ALA A 150 -3.61 0.86 -2.56
N PRO A 151 -3.40 1.20 -1.27
CA PRO A 151 -2.94 2.54 -0.88
C PRO A 151 -1.58 2.96 -1.43
N LEU A 152 -0.73 2.02 -1.84
CA LEU A 152 0.57 2.35 -2.42
C LEU A 152 0.44 2.94 -3.82
N LEU A 153 -0.67 2.69 -4.51
CA LEU A 153 -0.99 3.25 -5.83
C LEU A 153 -1.33 4.76 -5.80
N CYS A 154 -1.49 5.34 -4.61
CA CYS A 154 -1.71 6.76 -4.42
C CYS A 154 -0.80 7.33 -3.34
N ALA A 155 -1.10 7.09 -2.06
CA ALA A 155 -0.32 7.64 -0.96
C ALA A 155 1.14 7.16 -1.00
N GLY A 156 1.38 5.88 -1.29
CA GLY A 156 2.73 5.31 -1.35
C GLY A 156 3.58 5.94 -2.46
N VAL A 157 3.12 5.89 -3.71
CA VAL A 157 3.84 6.50 -4.83
C VAL A 157 4.00 8.02 -4.67
N THR A 158 3.00 8.72 -4.09
CA THR A 158 3.07 10.16 -3.85
C THR A 158 4.24 10.52 -2.94
N VAL A 159 4.40 9.83 -1.80
CA VAL A 159 5.51 10.12 -0.87
C VAL A 159 6.83 9.57 -1.39
N PHE A 160 6.84 8.38 -1.99
CA PHE A 160 8.05 7.77 -2.55
C PHE A 160 8.64 8.63 -3.68
N ASN A 161 7.82 8.96 -4.67
CA ASN A 161 8.23 9.75 -5.83
C ASN A 161 8.45 11.22 -5.44
N GLY A 162 7.58 11.80 -4.62
CA GLY A 162 7.75 13.17 -4.13
C GLY A 162 9.09 13.37 -3.45
N ILE A 163 9.48 12.48 -2.52
CA ILE A 163 10.75 12.57 -1.79
C ILE A 163 11.94 12.36 -2.74
N ARG A 164 11.94 11.30 -3.56
CA ARG A 164 13.11 10.98 -4.40
C ARG A 164 13.43 12.07 -5.43
N GLN A 165 12.40 12.77 -5.94
CA GLN A 165 12.57 13.84 -6.91
C GLN A 165 13.22 15.09 -6.32
N MET A 166 13.23 15.22 -4.98
CA MET A 166 13.92 16.31 -4.30
C MET A 166 15.45 16.13 -4.31
N LYS A 167 15.96 14.95 -4.67
CA LYS A 167 17.41 14.66 -4.80
C LYS A 167 18.20 15.06 -3.55
N ILE A 168 17.66 14.69 -2.39
CA ILE A 168 18.31 14.93 -1.11
C ILE A 168 19.39 13.86 -0.89
N THR A 169 20.54 14.27 -0.36
CA THR A 169 21.62 13.35 -0.04
C THR A 169 21.21 12.43 1.11
N PRO A 170 21.38 11.09 1.01
CA PRO A 170 21.17 10.18 2.13
C PRO A 170 22.00 10.59 3.36
N GLY A 171 21.46 10.39 4.56
CA GLY A 171 22.03 10.85 5.83
C GLY A 171 21.58 12.25 6.26
N GLU A 172 21.05 13.06 5.35
CA GLU A 172 20.46 14.36 5.68
C GLU A 172 19.17 14.25 6.49
N ILE A 173 18.80 15.34 7.16
CA ILE A 173 17.55 15.44 7.90
C ILE A 173 16.38 15.59 6.92
N VAL A 174 15.46 14.63 6.96
CA VAL A 174 14.16 14.69 6.28
C VAL A 174 13.07 14.71 7.35
N ALA A 175 12.42 15.86 7.50
CA ALA A 175 11.34 16.02 8.45
C ALA A 175 9.98 15.74 7.79
N ILE A 176 9.14 14.95 8.43
CA ILE A 176 7.80 14.59 7.93
C ILE A 176 6.75 15.29 8.81
N GLN A 177 6.03 16.24 8.23
CA GLN A 177 4.93 16.93 8.91
C GLN A 177 3.63 16.17 8.73
N GLY A 178 3.06 15.73 9.86
CA GLY A 178 1.84 14.94 9.91
C GLY A 178 2.11 13.43 9.92
N LEU A 179 1.34 12.72 10.75
CA LEU A 179 1.36 11.25 10.87
C LEU A 179 -0.03 10.71 10.51
N GLY A 180 -0.48 11.08 9.31
CA GLY A 180 -1.71 10.62 8.68
C GLY A 180 -1.49 9.39 7.78
N GLY A 181 -2.41 9.13 6.86
CA GLY A 181 -2.24 8.14 5.78
C GLY A 181 -0.96 8.31 4.96
N LEU A 182 -0.69 9.54 4.48
CA LEU A 182 0.56 9.83 3.75
C LEU A 182 1.77 9.84 4.70
N GLY A 183 1.64 10.47 5.87
CA GLY A 183 2.74 10.69 6.79
C GLY A 183 3.40 9.40 7.30
N HIS A 184 2.61 8.37 7.62
CA HIS A 184 3.18 7.11 8.11
C HIS A 184 3.94 6.34 7.02
N LEU A 185 3.51 6.44 5.76
CA LEU A 185 4.25 5.90 4.62
C LEU A 185 5.50 6.73 4.36
N ALA A 186 5.41 8.06 4.43
CA ALA A 186 6.53 8.96 4.21
C ALA A 186 7.68 8.69 5.21
N ILE A 187 7.36 8.46 6.49
CA ILE A 187 8.36 8.08 7.50
C ILE A 187 9.06 6.77 7.11
N GLN A 188 8.29 5.73 6.77
CA GLN A 188 8.86 4.43 6.41
C GLN A 188 9.72 4.51 5.15
N TYR A 189 9.22 5.12 4.07
CA TYR A 189 10.00 5.30 2.84
C TYR A 189 11.25 6.12 3.09
N ALA A 190 11.15 7.26 3.77
CA ALA A 190 12.30 8.12 4.03
C ALA A 190 13.37 7.41 4.88
N ALA A 191 12.98 6.66 5.90
CA ALA A 191 13.91 5.93 6.74
C ALA A 191 14.64 4.84 5.93
N LYS A 192 13.92 4.10 5.09
CA LYS A 192 14.49 3.04 4.23
C LYS A 192 15.31 3.59 3.06
N MET A 193 15.09 4.84 2.64
CA MET A 193 15.94 5.57 1.69
C MET A 193 17.26 6.05 2.32
N GLY A 194 17.43 5.90 3.63
CA GLY A 194 18.68 6.23 4.34
C GLY A 194 18.74 7.66 4.90
N TYR A 195 17.60 8.32 5.08
CA TYR A 195 17.56 9.65 5.70
C TYR A 195 17.48 9.58 7.23
N ARG A 196 17.89 10.67 7.90
CA ARG A 196 17.60 10.90 9.32
C ARG A 196 16.21 11.48 9.44
N VAL A 197 15.23 10.63 9.74
CA VAL A 197 13.82 11.02 9.72
C VAL A 197 13.38 11.67 11.02
N VAL A 198 12.83 12.87 10.93
CA VAL A 198 12.26 13.61 12.07
C VAL A 198 10.75 13.74 11.87
N ALA A 199 9.96 13.14 12.74
CA ALA A 199 8.50 13.25 12.66
C ALA A 199 8.01 14.52 13.37
N LEU A 200 7.18 15.32 12.70
CA LEU A 200 6.59 16.54 13.23
C LEU A 200 5.08 16.37 13.40
N SER A 201 4.57 16.72 14.57
CA SER A 201 3.15 16.58 14.89
C SER A 201 2.70 17.69 15.84
N SER A 202 1.40 17.95 15.90
CA SER A 202 0.81 18.94 16.80
C SER A 202 0.69 18.46 18.26
N SER A 203 0.94 17.19 18.54
CA SER A 203 0.90 16.62 19.91
C SER A 203 1.91 15.49 20.10
N GLY A 204 2.26 15.17 21.34
CA GLY A 204 3.17 14.05 21.68
C GLY A 204 2.58 12.64 21.56
N SER A 205 1.26 12.53 21.36
CA SER A 205 0.53 11.24 21.44
C SER A 205 1.01 10.18 20.43
N LYS A 206 1.60 10.59 19.31
CA LYS A 206 2.05 9.71 18.22
C LYS A 206 3.55 9.45 18.20
N GLU A 207 4.31 9.91 19.20
CA GLU A 207 5.78 9.76 19.22
C GLU A 207 6.23 8.30 19.14
N LYS A 208 5.64 7.43 19.99
CA LYS A 208 5.98 6.01 20.00
C LYS A 208 5.75 5.37 18.64
N PHE A 209 4.59 5.63 18.04
CA PHE A 209 4.23 5.12 16.72
C PHE A 209 5.17 5.64 15.63
N ALA A 210 5.55 6.92 15.67
CA ALA A 210 6.51 7.49 14.73
C ALA A 210 7.86 6.74 14.75
N LYS A 211 8.36 6.44 15.94
CA LYS A 211 9.62 5.72 16.14
C LYS A 211 9.53 4.27 15.66
N GLU A 212 8.41 3.59 15.90
CA GLU A 212 8.13 2.24 15.38
C GLU A 212 8.16 2.20 13.84
N LEU A 213 7.71 3.27 13.18
CA LEU A 213 7.75 3.42 11.72
C LEU A 213 9.14 3.75 11.16
N GLY A 214 10.11 4.10 12.02
CA GLY A 214 11.48 4.41 11.62
C GLY A 214 11.89 5.88 11.75
N ALA A 215 11.08 6.74 12.38
CA ALA A 215 11.55 8.08 12.74
C ALA A 215 12.65 7.98 13.81
N SER A 216 13.79 8.64 13.57
CA SER A 216 14.87 8.72 14.57
C SER A 216 14.52 9.70 15.69
N GLU A 217 13.79 10.76 15.36
CA GLU A 217 13.41 11.81 16.30
C GLU A 217 11.96 12.26 16.09
N TYR A 218 11.38 12.89 17.12
CA TYR A 218 10.02 13.38 17.12
C TYR A 218 9.96 14.77 17.75
N ILE A 219 9.26 15.69 17.09
CA ILE A 219 9.05 17.05 17.57
C ILE A 219 7.56 17.26 17.83
N ASP A 220 7.24 17.50 19.10
CA ASP A 220 5.90 17.81 19.60
C ASP A 220 5.63 19.32 19.53
N GLY A 221 4.86 19.73 18.52
CA GLY A 221 4.48 21.12 18.28
C GLY A 221 3.60 21.75 19.36
N SER A 222 3.06 20.95 20.31
CA SER A 222 2.37 21.51 21.48
C SER A 222 3.33 22.04 22.56
N LYS A 223 4.62 21.67 22.48
CA LYS A 223 5.63 22.00 23.50
C LYS A 223 6.67 23.00 23.02
N GLN A 224 6.88 23.10 21.70
CA GLN A 224 7.91 23.95 21.12
C GLN A 224 7.58 24.29 19.66
N ASP A 225 8.17 25.36 19.15
CA ASP A 225 8.09 25.68 17.73
C ASP A 225 8.82 24.63 16.88
N LEU A 226 8.16 24.18 15.80
CA LEU A 226 8.69 23.12 14.94
C LEU A 226 9.92 23.58 14.15
N GLY A 227 9.92 24.83 13.67
CA GLY A 227 11.01 25.40 12.89
C GLY A 227 12.27 25.59 13.73
N GLU A 228 12.13 26.21 14.91
CA GLU A 228 13.24 26.40 15.85
C GLU A 228 13.84 25.07 16.31
N ALA A 229 12.99 24.07 16.59
CA ALA A 229 13.44 22.75 16.99
C ALA A 229 14.28 22.08 15.88
N LEU A 230 13.85 22.17 14.62
CA LEU A 230 14.64 21.68 13.48
C LEU A 230 15.96 22.46 13.30
N GLN A 231 15.97 23.78 13.50
CA GLN A 231 17.21 24.57 13.42
C GLN A 231 18.23 24.17 14.48
N LYS A 232 17.79 23.84 15.71
CA LYS A 232 18.68 23.34 16.77
C LYS A 232 19.38 22.03 16.39
N MET A 233 18.83 21.30 15.42
CA MET A 233 19.40 20.06 14.87
C MET A 233 20.31 20.29 13.64
N GLY A 234 20.53 21.55 13.24
CA GLY A 234 21.28 21.94 12.03
C GLY A 234 20.39 22.31 10.84
N GLY A 235 19.06 22.26 10.99
CA GLY A 235 18.09 22.53 9.94
C GLY A 235 17.83 21.32 9.04
N ALA A 236 16.60 21.18 8.56
CA ALA A 236 16.22 20.08 7.68
C ALA A 236 16.62 20.35 6.22
N ALA A 237 17.19 19.35 5.54
CA ALA A 237 17.41 19.41 4.10
C ALA A 237 16.08 19.31 3.32
N LEU A 238 15.11 18.60 3.90
CA LEU A 238 13.75 18.48 3.36
C LEU A 238 12.73 18.46 4.48
N VAL A 239 11.65 19.23 4.34
CA VAL A 239 10.43 19.07 5.12
C VAL A 239 9.31 18.65 4.18
N VAL A 240 8.68 17.51 4.44
CA VAL A 240 7.57 16.96 3.64
C VAL A 240 6.25 17.24 4.35
N THR A 241 5.33 17.94 3.71
CA THR A 241 4.03 18.27 4.32
C THR A 241 2.95 17.29 3.86
N THR A 242 2.38 16.58 4.84
CA THR A 242 1.38 15.53 4.60
C THR A 242 0.04 15.80 5.28
N ALA A 243 -0.07 16.89 6.04
CA ALA A 243 -1.35 17.39 6.55
C ALA A 243 -1.71 18.74 5.91
N PRO A 244 -2.99 18.98 5.58
CA PRO A 244 -3.42 20.17 4.86
C PRO A 244 -3.58 21.38 5.80
N ASN A 245 -2.47 21.93 6.29
CA ASN A 245 -2.49 23.10 7.19
C ASN A 245 -1.50 24.19 6.72
N PRO A 246 -1.97 25.21 5.98
CA PRO A 246 -1.12 26.28 5.44
C PRO A 246 -0.32 27.05 6.50
N GLU A 247 -0.91 27.30 7.67
CA GLU A 247 -0.25 28.03 8.76
C GLU A 247 0.95 27.24 9.31
N VAL A 248 0.81 25.92 9.42
CA VAL A 248 1.94 25.06 9.79
C VAL A 248 3.00 25.06 8.68
N MET A 249 2.59 24.96 7.40
CA MET A 249 3.53 24.99 6.26
C MET A 249 4.38 26.27 6.24
N LYS A 250 3.75 27.42 6.53
CA LYS A 250 4.42 28.73 6.62
C LYS A 250 5.57 28.72 7.63
N GLY A 251 5.32 28.23 8.83
CA GLY A 251 6.33 28.17 9.90
C GLY A 251 7.51 27.23 9.59
N LEU A 252 7.27 26.17 8.82
CA LEU A 252 8.28 25.16 8.52
C LEU A 252 9.45 25.66 7.65
N ILE A 253 9.28 26.79 6.93
CA ILE A 253 10.40 27.44 6.24
C ILE A 253 11.53 27.78 7.20
N HIS A 254 11.20 28.18 8.44
CA HIS A 254 12.19 28.51 9.45
C HIS A 254 12.93 27.27 9.96
N GLY A 255 12.42 26.05 9.71
CA GLY A 255 13.08 24.79 10.04
C GLY A 255 14.08 24.28 9.00
N LEU A 256 14.16 24.91 7.83
CA LEU A 256 15.02 24.45 6.74
C LEU A 256 16.49 24.87 6.93
N GLY A 257 17.39 23.93 6.65
CA GLY A 257 18.84 24.19 6.54
C GLY A 257 19.19 24.94 5.26
N THR A 258 20.48 25.22 5.05
CA THR A 258 20.97 25.82 3.80
C THR A 258 20.60 24.96 2.59
N LEU A 259 20.04 25.58 1.54
CA LEU A 259 19.48 24.91 0.35
C LEU A 259 18.32 23.94 0.65
N GLY A 260 17.73 24.02 1.84
CA GLY A 260 16.63 23.16 2.26
C GLY A 260 15.37 23.38 1.42
N LYS A 261 14.55 22.33 1.35
CA LYS A 261 13.33 22.30 0.54
C LYS A 261 12.11 22.02 1.39
N LEU A 262 11.03 22.76 1.17
CA LEU A 262 9.69 22.40 1.66
C LEU A 262 8.95 21.69 0.51
N LEU A 263 8.65 20.41 0.67
CA LEU A 263 7.88 19.62 -0.28
C LEU A 263 6.42 19.53 0.17
N ILE A 264 5.53 20.07 -0.66
CA ILE A 264 4.08 20.08 -0.44
C ILE A 264 3.44 18.91 -1.17
N LEU A 265 2.87 17.97 -0.40
CA LEU A 265 2.09 16.84 -0.93
C LEU A 265 0.62 16.89 -0.49
N ALA A 266 0.30 17.63 0.57
CA ALA A 266 -1.08 17.84 1.01
C ALA A 266 -1.73 19.03 0.26
N VAL A 267 -2.93 18.82 -0.27
CA VAL A 267 -3.75 19.90 -0.85
C VAL A 267 -4.29 20.77 0.27
N ALA A 268 -3.71 21.96 0.46
CA ALA A 268 -4.00 22.83 1.60
C ALA A 268 -4.59 24.20 1.22
N GLY A 269 -4.72 24.51 -0.07
CA GLY A 269 -5.11 25.85 -0.55
C GLY A 269 -3.92 26.80 -0.59
N GLU A 270 -4.19 28.10 -0.45
CA GLU A 270 -3.15 29.15 -0.50
C GLU A 270 -2.25 29.11 0.75
N ALA A 271 -0.95 29.28 0.55
CA ALA A 271 0.05 29.38 1.61
C ALA A 271 0.99 30.57 1.37
N THR A 272 1.44 31.21 2.44
CA THR A 272 2.40 32.33 2.39
C THR A 272 3.71 31.92 3.06
N PHE A 273 4.84 32.47 2.59
CA PHE A 273 6.17 32.11 3.07
C PHE A 273 7.01 33.37 3.33
N ASP A 274 7.84 33.33 4.37
CA ASP A 274 8.79 34.42 4.68
C ASP A 274 9.96 34.37 3.70
N THR A 275 10.11 35.43 2.89
CA THR A 275 11.11 35.51 1.83
C THR A 275 12.51 35.85 2.33
N ILE A 276 12.65 36.45 3.53
CA ILE A 276 13.94 36.81 4.10
C ILE A 276 14.83 35.56 4.34
N PRO A 277 14.39 34.53 5.09
CA PRO A 277 15.18 33.31 5.25
C PRO A 277 15.30 32.52 3.95
N MET A 278 14.31 32.60 3.05
CA MET A 278 14.39 31.93 1.74
C MET A 278 15.55 32.47 0.91
N ILE A 279 15.68 33.80 0.79
CA ILE A 279 16.80 34.44 0.10
C ILE A 279 18.11 34.17 0.84
N GLY A 280 18.13 34.33 2.16
CA GLY A 280 19.34 34.20 2.97
C GLY A 280 19.96 32.80 2.98
N LYS A 281 19.15 31.74 2.86
CA LYS A 281 19.61 30.34 2.90
C LYS A 281 19.47 29.60 1.56
N GLY A 282 18.95 30.25 0.52
CA GLY A 282 18.66 29.62 -0.77
C GLY A 282 17.58 28.53 -0.67
N LEU A 283 16.54 28.76 0.11
CA LEU A 283 15.47 27.79 0.34
C LEU A 283 14.53 27.70 -0.87
N SER A 284 13.82 26.58 -0.97
CA SER A 284 12.83 26.36 -2.03
C SER A 284 11.55 25.73 -1.51
N VAL A 285 10.45 26.03 -2.19
CA VAL A 285 9.15 25.38 -2.00
C VAL A 285 8.86 24.59 -3.27
N HIS A 286 8.63 23.29 -3.12
CA HIS A 286 8.34 22.36 -4.20
C HIS A 286 6.99 21.70 -3.97
N ALA A 287 6.30 21.35 -5.04
CA ALA A 287 5.17 20.43 -5.03
C ALA A 287 5.44 19.32 -6.06
N TRP A 288 4.85 18.15 -5.85
CA TRP A 288 4.98 17.04 -6.78
C TRP A 288 3.66 16.26 -6.86
N PRO A 289 3.11 16.04 -8.07
CA PRO A 289 1.95 15.17 -8.25
C PRO A 289 2.37 13.71 -8.06
N SER A 290 1.42 12.84 -7.71
CA SER A 290 1.62 11.40 -7.42
C SER A 290 2.72 10.71 -8.26
N GLY A 291 2.37 10.16 -9.42
CA GLY A 291 3.31 9.46 -10.29
C GLY A 291 2.60 8.76 -11.44
N HIS A 292 3.37 8.31 -12.42
CA HIS A 292 2.87 7.50 -13.52
C HIS A 292 3.09 6.00 -13.24
N ALA A 293 2.76 5.15 -14.22
CA ALA A 293 2.78 3.70 -14.04
C ALA A 293 4.10 3.15 -13.50
N LEU A 294 5.24 3.55 -14.09
CA LEU A 294 6.56 3.11 -13.65
C LEU A 294 6.90 3.59 -12.22
N ASP A 295 6.53 4.81 -11.83
CA ASP A 295 6.75 5.31 -10.46
C ASP A 295 6.03 4.43 -9.44
N CYS A 296 4.82 3.98 -9.77
CA CYS A 296 4.03 3.09 -8.90
C CYS A 296 4.67 1.70 -8.78
N GLU A 297 5.13 1.13 -9.90
CA GLU A 297 5.82 -0.18 -9.89
C GLU A 297 7.10 -0.12 -9.05
N GLU A 298 7.87 0.95 -9.16
CA GLU A 298 9.07 1.17 -8.36
C GLU A 298 8.76 1.39 -6.88
N ALA A 299 7.69 2.12 -6.56
CA ALA A 299 7.22 2.30 -5.18
C ALA A 299 6.78 0.97 -4.56
N ILE A 300 6.00 0.16 -5.28
CA ILE A 300 5.58 -1.19 -4.88
C ILE A 300 6.79 -2.09 -4.66
N ASN A 301 7.73 -2.10 -5.59
CA ASN A 301 8.93 -2.94 -5.48
C ASN A 301 9.79 -2.51 -4.28
N PHE A 302 9.97 -1.21 -4.06
CA PHE A 302 10.67 -0.71 -2.89
C PHE A 302 9.95 -1.11 -1.59
N ALA A 303 8.62 -0.97 -1.54
CA ALA A 303 7.84 -1.37 -0.39
C ALA A 303 7.98 -2.87 -0.08
N GLN A 304 7.94 -3.70 -1.11
CA GLN A 304 8.12 -5.14 -0.97
C GLN A 304 9.52 -5.51 -0.46
N ILE A 305 10.58 -4.90 -1.01
CA ILE A 305 11.97 -5.16 -0.60
C ILE A 305 12.24 -4.70 0.83
N HIS A 306 11.70 -3.54 1.22
CA HIS A 306 12.02 -2.88 2.48
C HIS A 306 10.95 -3.04 3.57
N ASN A 307 9.92 -3.84 3.29
CA ASN A 307 8.79 -4.09 4.18
C ASN A 307 8.07 -2.79 4.62
N VAL A 308 7.81 -1.89 3.66
CA VAL A 308 6.96 -0.71 3.89
C VAL A 308 5.51 -1.16 3.80
N ASN A 309 4.76 -0.97 4.87
CA ASN A 309 3.37 -1.41 4.94
C ASN A 309 2.44 -0.22 5.17
N CYS A 310 1.28 -0.26 4.51
CA CYS A 310 0.19 0.65 4.83
C CYS A 310 -0.70 0.02 5.90
N MET A 311 -1.04 0.80 6.91
CA MET A 311 -1.96 0.38 7.96
C MET A 311 -3.35 0.49 7.35
N ILE A 312 -4.09 -0.61 7.28
CA ILE A 312 -5.38 -0.63 6.58
C ILE A 312 -6.54 -1.13 7.46
N GLU A 313 -7.74 -0.71 7.10
CA GLU A 313 -8.99 -1.35 7.50
C GLU A 313 -9.77 -1.78 6.25
N LYS A 314 -10.31 -3.00 6.27
CA LYS A 314 -10.98 -3.61 5.11
C LYS A 314 -12.50 -3.52 5.23
N PHE A 315 -13.14 -3.08 4.15
CA PHE A 315 -14.60 -3.03 4.02
C PHE A 315 -15.04 -3.83 2.79
N PRO A 316 -16.12 -4.61 2.81
CA PRO A 316 -16.65 -5.18 1.58
C PRO A 316 -17.23 -4.09 0.66
N LEU A 317 -17.28 -4.32 -0.67
CA LEU A 317 -17.88 -3.37 -1.63
C LEU A 317 -19.31 -2.95 -1.26
N ALA A 318 -20.11 -3.86 -0.70
CA ALA A 318 -21.46 -3.55 -0.22
C ALA A 318 -21.50 -2.48 0.89
N LYS A 319 -20.37 -2.24 1.55
CA LYS A 319 -20.15 -1.23 2.59
C LYS A 319 -19.26 -0.07 2.10
N ALA A 320 -19.14 0.15 0.78
CA ALA A 320 -18.33 1.24 0.23
C ALA A 320 -18.69 2.62 0.80
N ARG A 321 -19.99 2.89 1.01
CA ARG A 321 -20.46 4.11 1.68
C ARG A 321 -19.95 4.23 3.11
N GLU A 322 -20.01 3.15 3.89
CA GLU A 322 -19.50 3.11 5.26
C GLU A 322 -18.00 3.37 5.28
N ALA A 323 -17.23 2.78 4.37
CA ALA A 323 -15.80 3.01 4.23
C ALA A 323 -15.49 4.49 3.92
N PHE A 324 -16.22 5.08 2.97
CA PHE A 324 -16.08 6.48 2.59
C PHE A 324 -16.45 7.43 3.74
N ASP A 325 -17.61 7.22 4.38
CA ASP A 325 -18.06 8.03 5.52
C ASP A 325 -17.09 7.88 6.72
N HIS A 326 -16.54 6.68 6.93
CA HIS A 326 -15.55 6.42 7.97
C HIS A 326 -14.27 7.25 7.71
N MET A 327 -13.71 7.19 6.50
CA MET A 327 -12.56 7.99 6.10
C MET A 327 -12.83 9.49 6.29
N MET A 328 -14.00 9.98 5.90
CA MET A 328 -14.38 11.40 6.05
C MET A 328 -14.55 11.84 7.51
N SER A 329 -14.97 10.93 8.39
CA SER A 329 -15.23 11.28 9.80
C SER A 329 -13.95 11.61 10.59
N GLY A 330 -12.81 11.03 10.21
CA GLY A 330 -11.54 11.16 10.93
C GLY A 330 -11.58 10.65 12.39
N LYS A 331 -12.62 9.93 12.81
CA LYS A 331 -12.91 9.59 14.23
C LYS A 331 -12.12 8.40 14.79
N HIS A 332 -11.51 7.57 13.94
CA HIS A 332 -10.66 6.47 14.38
C HIS A 332 -9.25 6.69 13.85
N HIS A 333 -8.27 6.39 14.72
CA HIS A 333 -6.83 6.55 14.56
C HIS A 333 -6.43 6.95 13.13
N HIS A 334 -6.04 8.23 12.95
CA HIS A 334 -5.54 8.82 11.69
C HIS A 334 -4.36 8.08 11.01
N LEU A 335 -4.04 6.88 11.47
CA LEU A 335 -2.95 6.01 11.05
C LEU A 335 -3.39 5.01 9.98
N HIS A 336 -4.69 4.73 9.83
CA HIS A 336 -5.19 3.70 8.92
C HIS A 336 -5.72 4.32 7.61
N ALA A 337 -5.28 3.79 6.47
CA ALA A 337 -5.96 3.91 5.20
C ALA A 337 -7.15 2.93 5.15
N HIS A 338 -8.13 3.21 4.29
CA HIS A 338 -9.31 2.37 4.14
C HIS A 338 -9.25 1.66 2.80
N SER A 339 -9.62 0.38 2.75
CA SER A 339 -9.63 -0.38 1.50
C SER A 339 -10.93 -1.16 1.37
N ILE A 340 -11.61 -0.96 0.25
CA ILE A 340 -12.72 -1.80 -0.19
C ILE A 340 -12.13 -3.08 -0.75
N TYR A 341 -12.53 -4.23 -0.19
CA TYR A 341 -12.09 -5.55 -0.58
C TYR A 341 -13.23 -6.33 -1.23
N LEU A 342 -12.90 -7.03 -2.31
CA LEU A 342 -13.79 -7.95 -3.02
C LEU A 342 -13.25 -9.35 -2.79
N PRO A 343 -13.93 -10.18 -1.95
CA PRO A 343 -13.45 -11.52 -1.65
C PRO A 343 -13.46 -12.38 -2.92
N ALA A 344 -12.27 -12.52 -3.53
CA ALA A 344 -11.93 -13.67 -4.34
C ALA A 344 -10.82 -14.44 -3.62
N LEU A 345 -11.20 -15.17 -2.57
CA LEU A 345 -10.32 -16.17 -1.98
C LEU A 345 -10.14 -17.29 -3.01
N THR A 346 -9.08 -17.21 -3.83
CA THR A 346 -8.59 -18.43 -4.48
C THR A 346 -7.76 -19.18 -3.43
N ALA A 347 -7.95 -20.49 -3.33
CA ALA A 347 -7.22 -21.34 -2.39
C ALA A 347 -5.69 -21.22 -2.52
N ALA A 348 -5.20 -20.79 -3.69
CA ALA A 348 -3.79 -20.55 -3.98
C ALA A 348 -3.18 -19.40 -3.14
N THR A 349 -3.91 -18.29 -2.95
CA THR A 349 -3.42 -17.13 -2.20
C THR A 349 -3.32 -17.43 -0.70
N THR A 350 -4.31 -18.15 -0.16
CA THR A 350 -4.31 -18.62 1.24
C THR A 350 -3.16 -19.58 1.51
N LEU A 351 -2.87 -20.48 0.57
CA LEU A 351 -1.77 -21.44 0.67
C LEU A 351 -0.40 -20.78 0.65
N ALA A 352 -0.20 -19.77 -0.21
CA ALA A 352 1.05 -19.01 -0.27
C ALA A 352 1.33 -18.25 1.04
N ARG A 353 0.30 -17.65 1.65
CA ARG A 353 0.41 -17.00 2.97
C ARG A 353 0.77 -17.99 4.08
N PHE A 354 0.13 -19.16 4.08
CA PHE A 354 0.45 -20.22 5.03
C PHE A 354 1.92 -20.67 4.92
N TYR A 355 2.43 -20.86 3.70
CA TYR A 355 3.83 -21.25 3.52
C TYR A 355 4.82 -20.19 3.98
N ARG A 356 4.54 -18.90 3.76
CA ARG A 356 5.38 -17.83 4.32
C ARG A 356 5.37 -17.81 5.84
N ALA A 357 4.19 -17.96 6.45
CA ALA A 357 4.09 -18.06 7.91
C ALA A 357 4.90 -19.25 8.44
N ALA A 358 4.87 -20.39 7.74
CA ALA A 358 5.65 -21.56 8.13
C ALA A 358 7.17 -21.33 8.05
N ILE A 359 7.65 -20.70 6.97
CA ILE A 359 9.07 -20.35 6.80
C ILE A 359 9.49 -19.34 7.88
N TYR A 360 8.72 -18.28 8.06
CA TYR A 360 8.98 -17.25 9.08
C TYR A 360 9.06 -17.85 10.49
N ASN A 361 8.09 -18.70 10.85
CA ASN A 361 8.05 -19.32 12.17
C ASN A 361 9.20 -20.33 12.37
N ALA A 362 9.70 -20.97 11.32
CA ALA A 362 10.87 -21.86 11.45
C ALA A 362 12.13 -21.09 11.81
N GLU A 363 12.25 -19.85 11.37
CA GLU A 363 13.40 -18.99 11.68
C GLU A 363 13.22 -18.25 13.02
N HIS A 364 12.01 -17.73 13.30
CA HIS A 364 11.81 -16.76 14.38
C HIS A 364 11.08 -17.33 15.61
N VAL A 365 10.25 -18.35 15.44
CA VAL A 365 9.45 -18.94 16.53
C VAL A 365 10.03 -20.28 16.99
N TRP A 366 10.65 -21.05 16.10
CA TRP A 366 11.25 -22.32 16.44
C TRP A 366 12.34 -22.25 17.53
N PRO A 367 13.24 -21.24 17.56
CA PRO A 367 14.28 -21.16 18.60
C PRO A 367 13.72 -21.09 20.01
N SER A 368 12.54 -20.49 20.21
CA SER A 368 11.88 -20.45 21.52
C SER A 368 11.11 -21.73 21.84
N LEU A 369 10.65 -22.45 20.81
CA LEU A 369 9.99 -23.76 20.97
C LEU A 369 10.97 -24.90 21.24
N SER A 370 12.22 -24.83 20.74
CA SER A 370 13.19 -25.93 20.79
C SER A 370 14.47 -25.60 21.59
N PRO A 371 14.43 -25.69 22.93
CA PRO A 371 15.58 -25.33 23.77
C PRO A 371 16.76 -26.32 23.72
N HIS A 372 16.65 -27.43 22.99
CA HIS A 372 17.62 -28.54 22.99
C HIS A 372 18.36 -28.73 21.65
N GLY A 373 18.53 -27.68 20.86
CA GLY A 373 19.34 -27.72 19.64
C GLY A 373 18.77 -28.61 18.52
N ALA A 374 17.44 -28.77 18.45
CA ALA A 374 16.80 -29.38 17.29
C ALA A 374 16.52 -28.33 16.22
N SER A 375 16.94 -28.59 14.99
CA SER A 375 16.74 -27.67 13.87
C SER A 375 15.56 -28.12 13.00
N PRO A 376 14.65 -27.20 12.62
CA PRO A 376 13.60 -27.50 11.67
C PRO A 376 14.18 -27.40 10.25
N ASN A 377 13.74 -28.28 9.37
CA ASN A 377 13.97 -28.14 7.94
C ASN A 377 12.64 -28.27 7.23
N ILE A 378 12.23 -27.19 6.56
CA ILE A 378 10.98 -27.12 5.82
C ILE A 378 11.25 -27.37 4.35
N LYS A 379 10.51 -28.32 3.78
CA LYS A 379 10.50 -28.57 2.34
C LYS A 379 9.08 -28.52 1.81
N ILE A 380 8.83 -27.69 0.79
CA ILE A 380 7.53 -27.59 0.13
C ILE A 380 7.61 -28.36 -1.19
N THR A 381 6.73 -29.36 -1.36
CA THR A 381 6.70 -30.19 -2.58
C THR A 381 5.27 -30.46 -3.00
N ARG A 382 4.87 -30.10 -4.23
CA ARG A 382 3.54 -30.36 -4.81
C ARG A 382 2.35 -30.02 -3.90
N GLY A 383 2.37 -28.85 -3.26
CA GLY A 383 1.27 -28.41 -2.38
C GLY A 383 1.29 -29.02 -0.97
N ALA A 384 2.31 -29.80 -0.62
CA ALA A 384 2.52 -30.32 0.73
C ALA A 384 3.72 -29.66 1.40
N LEU A 385 3.57 -29.30 2.68
CA LEU A 385 4.66 -28.87 3.54
C LEU A 385 5.25 -30.09 4.26
N THR A 386 6.57 -30.24 4.25
CA THR A 386 7.26 -31.29 5.01
C THR A 386 8.14 -30.63 6.05
N LEU A 387 7.96 -30.98 7.33
CA LEU A 387 8.75 -30.46 8.44
C LEU A 387 9.67 -31.55 8.99
N THR A 388 10.93 -31.52 8.62
CA THR A 388 11.91 -32.46 9.19
C THR A 388 12.54 -31.84 10.44
N ILE A 389 12.51 -32.55 11.57
CA ILE A 389 13.16 -32.09 12.81
C ILE A 389 14.41 -32.94 13.01
N ARG A 390 15.60 -32.32 12.99
CA ARG A 390 16.87 -33.01 13.27
C ARG A 390 17.41 -32.57 14.62
N CYS A 391 17.79 -33.53 15.47
CA CYS A 391 18.49 -33.25 16.73
C CYS A 391 19.96 -33.65 16.61
N ALA A 392 20.86 -32.76 17.06
CA ALA A 392 22.31 -32.98 16.95
C ALA A 392 22.87 -33.98 17.97
N GLN A 393 22.12 -34.35 19.02
CA GLN A 393 22.65 -35.06 20.20
C GLN A 393 21.96 -36.41 20.51
N GLY A 394 21.23 -36.99 19.56
CA GLY A 394 20.56 -38.30 19.72
C GLY A 394 19.05 -38.25 19.47
N VAL A 395 18.38 -39.39 19.69
CA VAL A 395 16.93 -39.54 19.44
C VAL A 395 16.15 -38.89 20.58
N LEU A 396 15.44 -37.79 20.28
CA LEU A 396 14.52 -37.16 21.24
C LEU A 396 13.37 -38.12 21.62
N PRO A 397 12.88 -38.09 22.88
CA PRO A 397 11.69 -38.83 23.26
C PRO A 397 10.48 -38.47 22.38
N TRP A 398 9.68 -39.48 22.02
CA TRP A 398 8.49 -39.32 21.15
C TRP A 398 7.54 -38.20 21.60
N THR A 399 7.27 -38.13 22.90
CA THR A 399 6.39 -37.12 23.51
C THR A 399 6.86 -35.70 23.23
N MET A 400 8.18 -35.50 23.18
CA MET A 400 8.80 -34.21 22.95
C MET A 400 8.76 -33.79 21.48
N VAL A 401 9.08 -34.70 20.55
CA VAL A 401 9.00 -34.42 19.10
C VAL A 401 7.56 -34.08 18.70
N ARG A 402 6.58 -34.81 19.25
CA ARG A 402 5.16 -34.54 19.02
C ARG A 402 4.73 -33.17 19.54
N SER A 403 5.18 -32.81 20.74
CA SER A 403 4.88 -31.50 21.35
C SER A 403 5.45 -30.34 20.53
N LEU A 404 6.71 -30.46 20.07
CA LEU A 404 7.36 -29.47 19.21
C LEU A 404 6.64 -29.28 17.88
N ALA A 405 6.28 -30.37 17.21
CA ALA A 405 5.55 -30.32 15.94
C ALA A 405 4.16 -29.68 16.12
N GLN A 406 3.44 -30.01 17.19
CA GLN A 406 2.12 -29.42 17.49
C GLN A 406 2.22 -27.92 17.83
N GLY A 407 3.23 -27.52 18.62
CA GLY A 407 3.46 -26.11 18.95
C GLY A 407 3.77 -25.27 17.71
N PHE A 408 4.64 -25.78 16.83
CA PHE A 408 4.96 -25.13 15.56
C PHE A 408 3.75 -25.02 14.62
N LEU A 409 2.97 -26.10 14.49
CA LEU A 409 1.76 -26.06 13.66
C LEU A 409 0.72 -25.10 14.22
N LYS A 410 0.53 -25.07 15.53
CA LYS A 410 -0.37 -24.12 16.18
C LYS A 410 0.06 -22.67 15.93
N ALA A 411 1.34 -22.36 16.09
CA ALA A 411 1.88 -21.02 15.81
C ALA A 411 1.78 -20.63 14.33
N THR A 412 1.88 -21.59 13.43
CA THR A 412 1.76 -21.37 11.97
C THR A 412 0.31 -21.26 11.50
N ALA A 413 -0.60 -21.96 12.19
CA ALA A 413 -2.03 -21.94 11.93
C ALA A 413 -2.76 -20.76 12.60
N ASP A 414 -2.10 -20.01 13.47
CA ASP A 414 -2.67 -18.85 14.12
C ASP A 414 -3.07 -17.80 13.07
N GLY A 415 -4.36 -17.48 12.98
CA GLY A 415 -4.94 -16.64 11.91
C GLY A 415 -5.56 -17.39 10.71
N PHE A 416 -5.65 -18.73 10.73
CA PHE A 416 -6.32 -19.54 9.71
C PHE A 416 -7.48 -20.38 10.30
N VAL A 417 -8.61 -20.46 9.58
CA VAL A 417 -9.78 -21.31 9.88
C VAL A 417 -9.75 -22.57 9.00
N GLY A 418 -9.79 -23.76 9.59
CA GLY A 418 -9.78 -25.04 8.85
C GLY A 418 -9.41 -26.27 9.69
N GLY A 419 -9.71 -27.48 9.19
CA GLY A 419 -9.31 -28.76 9.80
C GLY A 419 -7.94 -29.22 9.27
N PHE A 420 -7.07 -29.70 10.18
CA PHE A 420 -5.71 -30.14 9.87
C PHE A 420 -5.61 -31.68 9.84
N GLU A 421 -5.23 -32.30 8.72
CA GLU A 421 -4.97 -33.74 8.62
C GLU A 421 -3.47 -34.03 8.48
N GLY A 422 -2.75 -34.21 9.59
CA GLY A 422 -1.34 -34.62 9.57
C GLY A 422 -1.15 -36.14 9.45
N ARG A 423 -0.23 -36.60 8.60
CA ARG A 423 0.11 -38.05 8.45
C ARG A 423 1.59 -38.29 8.72
N PHE A 424 1.90 -38.96 9.82
CA PHE A 424 3.27 -39.25 10.26
C PHE A 424 3.84 -40.48 9.49
N VAL A 425 5.01 -40.35 8.85
CA VAL A 425 5.68 -41.45 8.12
C VAL A 425 7.12 -41.59 8.60
N TRP A 426 7.56 -42.82 8.90
CA TRP A 426 8.78 -43.11 9.67
C TRP A 426 9.91 -43.69 8.81
N GLY A 427 11.18 -43.36 9.12
CA GLY A 427 12.38 -43.86 8.44
C GLY A 427 13.54 -44.19 9.40
N ALA A 428 14.54 -44.94 8.92
CA ALA A 428 15.53 -45.64 9.77
C ALA A 428 16.68 -44.79 10.36
N THR A 429 16.89 -43.55 9.91
CA THR A 429 18.08 -42.73 10.28
C THR A 429 17.73 -41.41 10.97
N GLY A 430 16.51 -41.29 11.51
CA GLY A 430 16.01 -40.09 12.19
C GLY A 430 14.50 -39.95 12.11
N VAL A 431 13.92 -38.98 12.81
CA VAL A 431 12.46 -38.71 12.75
C VAL A 431 12.16 -37.66 11.69
N THR A 432 11.66 -38.09 10.53
CA THR A 432 11.08 -37.17 9.53
C THR A 432 9.59 -37.02 9.80
N VAL A 433 9.12 -35.79 10.09
CA VAL A 433 7.69 -35.53 10.31
C VAL A 433 7.08 -34.99 9.02
N TYR A 434 6.26 -35.80 8.36
CA TYR A 434 5.48 -35.32 7.23
C TYR A 434 4.20 -34.66 7.75
N VAL A 435 4.02 -33.37 7.47
CA VAL A 435 2.76 -32.67 7.77
C VAL A 435 2.07 -32.36 6.45
N GLY A 436 1.39 -33.36 5.87
CA GLY A 436 0.52 -33.11 4.72
C GLY A 436 -0.53 -32.08 5.10
N LEU A 437 -0.65 -31.01 4.31
CA LEU A 437 -1.71 -30.02 4.47
C LEU A 437 -2.70 -30.23 3.33
N ARG A 438 -3.97 -30.46 3.66
CA ARG A 438 -5.03 -30.56 2.66
C ARG A 438 -5.57 -29.16 2.40
N VAL A 439 -5.28 -28.65 1.20
CA VAL A 439 -5.43 -27.24 0.79
C VAL A 439 -6.89 -26.76 0.85
N ASP A 440 -7.86 -27.65 0.67
CA ASP A 440 -9.28 -27.33 0.51
C ASP A 440 -9.95 -26.82 1.81
N ALA A 441 -9.28 -26.95 2.95
CA ALA A 441 -9.83 -26.61 4.27
C ALA A 441 -9.35 -25.27 4.85
N LEU A 442 -8.32 -24.63 4.27
CA LEU A 442 -7.74 -23.40 4.82
C LEU A 442 -8.47 -22.16 4.31
N ARG A 443 -9.04 -21.37 5.22
CA ARG A 443 -9.54 -20.01 5.00
C ARG A 443 -8.80 -19.06 5.93
N THR A 444 -8.50 -17.84 5.52
CA THR A 444 -8.00 -16.82 6.46
C THR A 444 -9.16 -16.31 7.31
N VAL A 445 -8.91 -16.10 8.61
CA VAL A 445 -9.88 -15.48 9.54
C VAL A 445 -10.20 -14.06 9.07
#